data_AF-A0A183J876-F1
#
_entry.id   AF-A0A183J876-F1
#
_cell.length_a   1.000
_cell.length_b   1.000
_cell.length_c   1.000
_cell.angle_alpha   90.00
_cell.angle_beta   90.00
_cell.angle_gamma   90.00
#
_symmetry.space_group_name_H-M   'P 1'
#
loop_
_entity.id
_entity.type
_entity.pdbx_description
1 polymer ?
#
loop_
_entity_poly.entity_id
_entity_poly.type
_entity_poly.pdbx_seq_one_letter_code
_entity_poly.pdbx_strand_id
1 'polypeptide(L)'
;MWLVPVVIFSGHLTASELFSSMAEVRGLLETEQMIVNVIDGYVAKERSRLELLERIVREHKRQRQESHDYNLMISNPVQAFLLICRLMNTERLMHGNVAEDFLENITLAKERSSVKFPTEHDLEGAAVALLCLQDTCQLNTREMAEGLIPNAPLEQNMTGIYALVTVSYGKQPTPFIFREQGLLPRPDVDTRSAGSLRTEILPSTNISDVLEILAHSQYYQGNVKHALRTNRLLLLQPNHTVAADNIKLYENILGKTEQISKNSALPPLSNTRDRNTPEMDKYEFLCRSESPMVDIFEFCSSTVAFRFRTQQLPKTCTVTWCDRPYLKFAPFKVEVLAQVPKIVLFRQVVSNDEIAILTDLAKPLLQRALVINRESGKLETTDFRVAKT
;
A
#
# COMPACT_ATOMS: atom_id res chain seq x y z
N MET A 1 30.20 48.25 18.87
CA MET A 1 30.51 46.98 18.18
C MET A 1 29.58 45.93 18.75
N TRP A 2 28.42 45.72 18.12
CA TRP A 2 27.41 44.75 18.56
C TRP A 2 27.56 43.50 17.70
N LEU A 3 27.95 42.38 18.32
CA LEU A 3 28.03 41.07 17.66
C LEU A 3 26.63 40.45 17.67
N VAL A 4 26.05 40.28 16.48
CA VAL A 4 24.83 39.49 16.28
C VAL A 4 25.24 38.01 16.25
N PRO A 5 24.72 37.14 17.13
CA PRO A 5 25.00 35.72 17.06
C PRO A 5 24.25 35.13 15.88
N VAL A 6 24.99 34.64 14.89
CA VAL A 6 24.47 33.81 13.80
C VAL A 6 24.16 32.45 14.40
N VAL A 7 22.88 32.15 14.59
CA VAL A 7 22.41 30.80 14.92
C VAL A 7 22.52 29.97 13.65
N ILE A 8 23.58 29.17 13.54
CA ILE A 8 23.73 28.17 12.49
C ILE A 8 22.81 27.01 12.86
N PHE A 9 21.65 26.93 12.21
CA PHE A 9 20.82 25.73 12.22
C PHE A 9 21.52 24.65 11.42
N SER A 10 22.25 23.76 12.11
CA SER A 10 22.70 22.49 11.57
C SER A 10 21.47 21.59 11.39
N GLY A 11 20.75 21.78 10.28
CA GLY A 11 19.70 20.85 9.88
C GLY A 11 20.33 19.52 9.51
N HIS A 12 20.37 18.57 10.45
CA HIS A 12 20.46 17.18 10.05
C HIS A 12 19.22 16.89 9.21
N LEU A 13 19.40 16.68 7.90
CA LEU A 13 18.38 16.04 7.07
C LEU A 13 18.21 14.61 7.60
N THR A 14 17.36 14.45 8.62
CA THR A 14 16.85 13.14 8.98
C THR A 14 15.89 12.75 7.87
N ALA A 15 16.22 11.69 7.14
CA ALA A 15 15.32 11.08 6.18
C ALA A 15 14.05 10.64 6.93
N SER A 16 13.00 11.45 6.84
CA SER A 16 11.66 11.09 7.32
C SER A 16 11.08 10.08 6.34
N GLU A 17 10.51 9.00 6.88
CA GLU A 17 9.70 8.04 6.11
C GLU A 17 8.49 8.76 5.54
N LEU A 18 8.29 8.71 4.23
CA LEU A 18 7.25 9.41 3.49
C LEU A 18 5.83 9.09 4.00
N PHE A 19 5.64 7.88 4.51
CA PHE A 19 4.36 7.41 5.04
C PHE A 19 4.01 7.99 6.43
N SER A 20 4.99 8.55 7.15
CA SER A 20 4.77 9.09 8.50
C SER A 20 3.99 10.42 8.51
N SER A 21 3.78 11.06 7.35
CA SER A 21 3.10 12.35 7.25
C SER A 21 2.22 12.47 6.00
N MET A 22 0.96 12.85 6.19
CA MET A 22 0.04 13.17 5.09
C MET A 22 0.55 14.32 4.20
N ALA A 23 1.37 15.22 4.75
CA ALA A 23 1.97 16.29 3.95
C ALA A 23 3.02 15.74 2.97
N GLU A 24 3.77 14.72 3.38
CA GLU A 24 4.78 14.07 2.56
C GLU A 24 4.15 13.17 1.49
N VAL A 25 3.11 12.40 1.84
CA VAL A 25 2.32 11.62 0.87
C VAL A 25 1.70 12.51 -0.20
N ARG A 26 1.17 13.70 0.17
CA ARG A 26 0.66 14.67 -0.82
C ARG A 26 1.73 15.17 -1.78
N GLY A 27 2.98 15.33 -1.31
CA GLY A 27 4.11 15.70 -2.16
C GLY A 27 4.41 14.67 -3.24
N LEU A 28 4.03 13.40 -3.06
CA LEU A 28 4.20 12.37 -4.09
C LEU A 28 3.35 12.61 -5.34
N LEU A 29 2.27 13.39 -5.26
CA LEU A 29 1.47 13.77 -6.43
C LEU A 29 2.28 14.65 -7.41
N GLU A 30 3.15 15.51 -6.88
CA GLU A 30 4.06 16.31 -7.71
C GLU A 30 5.13 15.43 -8.37
N THR A 31 5.65 14.45 -7.62
CA THR A 31 6.56 13.43 -8.15
C THR A 31 5.90 12.61 -9.26
N GLU A 32 4.66 12.17 -9.07
CA GLU A 32 3.89 11.40 -10.06
C GLU A 32 3.71 12.21 -11.35
N GLN A 33 3.26 13.46 -11.25
CA GLN A 33 3.08 14.33 -12.42
C GLN A 33 4.39 14.55 -13.20
N MET A 34 5.52 14.69 -12.49
CA MET A 34 6.84 14.81 -13.12
C MET A 34 7.21 13.53 -13.88
N ILE A 35 7.01 12.36 -13.26
CA ILE A 35 7.28 11.06 -13.90
C ILE A 35 6.41 10.89 -15.16
N VAL A 36 5.12 11.22 -15.09
CA VAL A 36 4.21 11.16 -16.24
C VAL A 36 4.77 11.99 -17.40
N ASN A 37 5.19 13.22 -17.15
CA ASN A 37 5.76 14.10 -18.18
C ASN A 37 7.05 13.52 -18.80
N VAL A 38 7.91 12.89 -17.99
CA VAL A 38 9.14 12.23 -18.47
C VAL A 38 8.80 11.03 -19.35
N ILE A 39 7.85 10.18 -18.92
CA ILE A 39 7.40 9.01 -19.67
C ILE A 39 6.76 9.44 -20.99
N ASP A 40 5.88 10.44 -20.98
CA ASP A 40 5.24 10.96 -22.19
C ASP A 40 6.27 11.45 -23.22
N GLY A 41 7.28 12.18 -22.76
CA GLY A 41 8.39 12.62 -23.60
C GLY A 41 9.20 11.46 -24.19
N TYR A 42 9.49 10.44 -23.36
CA TYR A 42 10.21 9.24 -23.80
C TYR A 42 9.41 8.47 -24.86
N VAL A 43 8.13 8.20 -24.58
CA VAL A 43 7.22 7.49 -25.50
C VAL A 43 7.07 8.23 -26.81
N ALA A 44 6.95 9.56 -26.81
CA ALA A 44 6.85 10.36 -28.03
C ALA A 44 8.09 10.22 -28.92
N LYS A 45 9.30 10.33 -28.34
CA LYS A 45 10.56 10.15 -29.09
C LYS A 45 10.72 8.71 -29.58
N GLU A 46 10.37 7.73 -28.75
CA GLU A 46 10.47 6.32 -29.10
C GLU A 46 9.51 5.94 -30.22
N ARG A 47 8.27 6.48 -30.22
CA ARG A 47 7.32 6.34 -31.34
C ARG A 47 7.88 6.89 -32.64
N SER A 48 8.47 8.10 -32.63
CA SER A 48 9.10 8.67 -33.84
C SER A 48 10.23 7.80 -34.39
N ARG A 49 11.04 7.19 -33.51
CA ARG A 49 12.10 6.24 -33.89
C ARG A 49 11.52 4.97 -34.51
N LEU A 50 10.48 4.40 -33.90
CA LEU A 50 9.79 3.22 -34.40
C LEU A 50 9.12 3.48 -35.75
N GLU A 51 8.45 4.63 -35.93
CA GLU A 51 7.86 5.03 -37.21
C GLU A 51 8.90 5.11 -38.35
N LEU A 52 10.11 5.59 -38.03
CA LEU A 52 11.21 5.64 -38.99
C LEU A 52 11.68 4.23 -39.36
N LEU A 53 11.85 3.33 -38.37
CA LEU A 53 12.22 1.93 -38.61
C LEU A 53 11.14 1.20 -39.43
N GLU A 54 9.86 1.40 -39.13
CA GLU A 54 8.75 0.86 -39.91
C GLU A 54 8.74 1.37 -41.35
N ARG A 55 9.05 2.67 -41.57
CA ARG A 55 9.20 3.23 -42.91
C ARG A 55 10.34 2.57 -43.69
N ILE A 56 11.49 2.34 -43.04
CA ILE A 56 12.64 1.65 -43.63
C ILE A 56 12.26 0.21 -44.03
N VAL A 57 11.56 -0.52 -43.15
CA VAL A 57 11.09 -1.89 -43.44
C VAL A 57 10.11 -1.90 -44.61
N ARG A 58 9.15 -0.98 -44.64
CA ARG A 58 8.18 -0.86 -45.75
C ARG A 58 8.86 -0.62 -47.09
N GLU A 59 9.80 0.33 -47.13
CA GLU A 59 10.54 0.65 -48.35
C GLU A 59 11.39 -0.54 -48.83
N HIS A 60 12.02 -1.28 -47.91
CA HIS A 60 12.74 -2.51 -48.25
C HIS A 60 11.84 -3.62 -48.80
N LYS A 61 10.63 -3.78 -48.30
CA LYS A 61 9.67 -4.75 -48.83
C LYS A 61 9.22 -4.36 -50.23
N ARG A 62 8.90 -3.07 -50.45
CA ARG A 62 8.51 -2.52 -51.76
C ARG A 62 9.59 -2.73 -52.82
N GLN A 63 10.82 -2.33 -52.53
CA GLN A 63 11.94 -2.49 -53.46
C GLN A 63 12.22 -3.96 -53.82
N ARG A 64 12.07 -4.88 -52.86
CA ARG A 64 12.18 -6.33 -53.11
C ARG A 64 11.07 -6.90 -53.97
N GLN A 65 9.87 -6.32 -53.92
CA GLN A 65 8.74 -6.73 -54.77
C GLN A 65 8.89 -6.22 -56.20
N GLU A 66 9.42 -5.01 -56.38
CA GLU A 66 9.58 -4.37 -57.70
C GLU A 66 10.79 -4.88 -58.50
N SER A 67 11.83 -5.38 -57.82
CA SER A 67 13.04 -5.91 -58.48
C SER A 67 13.11 -7.42 -58.32
N HIS A 68 12.66 -8.16 -59.35
CA HIS A 68 12.79 -9.63 -59.38
C HIS A 68 14.24 -10.11 -59.62
N ASP A 69 15.15 -9.24 -60.07
CA ASP A 69 16.56 -9.57 -60.32
C ASP A 69 17.51 -8.66 -59.51
N TYR A 70 18.05 -9.20 -58.41
CA TYR A 70 18.96 -8.50 -57.51
C TYR A 70 20.30 -8.15 -58.17
N ASN A 71 20.71 -8.88 -59.22
CA ASN A 71 22.00 -8.63 -59.88
C ASN A 71 21.95 -7.35 -60.73
N LEU A 72 20.81 -7.04 -61.36
CA LEU A 72 20.61 -5.77 -62.08
C LEU A 72 20.57 -4.58 -61.12
N MET A 73 20.03 -4.79 -59.92
CA MET A 73 19.87 -3.76 -58.88
C MET A 73 21.21 -3.25 -58.34
N ILE A 74 22.15 -4.17 -58.10
CA ILE A 74 23.51 -3.84 -57.61
C ILE A 74 24.40 -3.30 -58.74
N SER A 75 24.07 -3.58 -59.99
CA SER A 75 24.76 -3.02 -61.16
C SER A 75 24.58 -1.50 -61.29
N ASN A 76 23.56 -0.92 -60.65
CA ASN A 76 23.39 0.53 -60.55
C ASN A 76 24.16 1.06 -59.32
N PRO A 77 25.23 1.86 -59.51
CA PRO A 77 26.07 2.33 -58.41
C PRO A 77 25.32 3.25 -57.42
N VAL A 78 24.28 3.96 -57.86
CA VAL A 78 23.43 4.76 -56.96
C VAL A 78 22.61 3.86 -56.06
N GLN A 79 22.06 2.78 -56.61
CA GLN A 79 21.24 1.84 -55.86
C GLN A 79 22.09 1.00 -54.88
N ALA A 80 23.31 0.63 -55.28
CA ALA A 80 24.30 0.04 -54.39
C ALA A 80 24.69 0.98 -53.24
N PHE A 81 24.96 2.26 -53.52
CA PHE A 81 25.24 3.26 -52.49
C PHE A 81 24.08 3.44 -51.50
N LEU A 82 22.85 3.56 -52.01
CA LEU A 82 21.65 3.71 -51.16
C LEU A 82 21.41 2.48 -50.28
N LEU A 83 21.69 1.27 -50.78
CA LEU A 83 21.62 0.04 -50.00
C LEU A 83 22.65 0.06 -48.85
N ILE A 84 23.90 0.41 -49.14
CA ILE A 84 24.97 0.52 -48.14
C ILE A 84 24.60 1.54 -47.06
N CYS A 85 24.19 2.76 -47.47
CA CYS A 85 23.76 3.79 -46.55
C CYS A 85 22.59 3.34 -45.66
N ARG A 86 21.64 2.59 -46.21
CA ARG A 86 20.48 2.12 -45.45
C ARG A 86 20.85 1.03 -44.46
N LEU A 87 21.69 0.06 -44.85
CA LEU A 87 22.17 -1.00 -43.95
C LEU A 87 22.98 -0.42 -42.79
N MET A 88 23.91 0.51 -43.07
CA MET A 88 24.70 1.18 -42.03
C MET A 88 23.84 2.02 -41.07
N ASN A 89 22.84 2.74 -41.58
CA ASN A 89 22.00 3.58 -40.73
C ASN A 89 20.95 2.80 -39.94
N THR A 90 20.52 1.63 -40.41
CA THR A 90 19.50 0.80 -39.72
C THR A 90 20.00 0.35 -38.36
N GLU A 91 21.22 -0.16 -38.29
CA GLU A 91 21.85 -0.59 -37.02
C GLU A 91 22.00 0.59 -36.05
N ARG A 92 22.44 1.76 -36.55
CA ARG A 92 22.56 2.97 -35.73
C ARG A 92 21.21 3.44 -35.18
N LEU A 93 20.16 3.39 -35.98
CA LEU A 93 18.80 3.77 -35.56
C LEU A 93 18.22 2.79 -34.53
N MET A 94 18.53 1.50 -34.66
CA MET A 94 18.12 0.47 -33.68
C MET A 94 18.81 0.64 -32.32
N HIS A 95 20.07 1.11 -32.30
CA HIS A 95 20.79 1.39 -31.05
C HIS A 95 20.50 2.78 -30.47
N GLY A 96 20.12 3.76 -31.29
CA GLY A 96 19.87 5.15 -30.88
C GLY A 96 18.54 5.36 -30.15
N ASN A 97 18.23 4.54 -29.14
CA ASN A 97 17.18 4.89 -28.19
C ASN A 97 17.66 6.05 -27.30
N VAL A 98 16.71 6.78 -26.72
CA VAL A 98 16.98 7.97 -25.90
C VAL A 98 16.73 7.72 -24.42
N ALA A 99 16.68 6.45 -23.98
CA ALA A 99 16.25 6.10 -22.63
C ALA A 99 17.16 6.72 -21.56
N GLU A 100 18.48 6.70 -21.79
CA GLU A 100 19.47 7.24 -20.86
C GLU A 100 19.24 8.72 -20.54
N ASP A 101 18.95 9.56 -21.55
CA ASP A 101 18.66 10.99 -21.37
C ASP A 101 17.47 11.24 -20.42
N PHE A 102 16.41 10.43 -20.55
CA PHE A 102 15.22 10.57 -19.69
C PHE A 102 15.45 10.01 -18.29
N LEU A 103 16.23 8.93 -18.16
CA LEU A 103 16.63 8.37 -16.87
C LEU A 103 17.55 9.33 -16.10
N GLU A 104 18.42 10.06 -16.80
CA GLU A 104 19.25 11.10 -16.20
C GLU A 104 18.37 12.21 -15.62
N ASN A 105 17.30 12.64 -16.32
CA ASN A 105 16.37 13.64 -15.80
C ASN A 105 15.70 13.20 -14.48
N ILE A 106 15.31 11.92 -14.38
CA ILE A 106 14.78 11.35 -13.12
C ILE A 106 15.87 11.35 -12.03
N THR A 107 17.10 11.00 -12.39
CA THR A 107 18.23 10.92 -11.46
C THR A 107 18.58 12.30 -10.90
N LEU A 108 18.67 13.32 -11.76
CA LEU A 108 18.92 14.70 -11.35
C LEU A 108 17.81 15.27 -10.44
N ALA A 109 16.55 14.89 -10.70
CA ALA A 109 15.42 15.30 -9.85
C ALA A 109 15.50 14.69 -8.45
N LYS A 110 15.98 13.43 -8.34
CA LYS A 110 16.26 12.78 -7.06
C LYS A 110 17.39 13.47 -6.32
N GLU A 111 18.52 13.72 -6.98
CA GLU A 111 19.71 14.33 -6.38
C GLU A 111 19.46 15.75 -5.86
N ARG A 112 18.69 16.55 -6.61
CA ARG A 112 18.34 17.92 -6.22
C ARG A 112 17.30 17.99 -5.10
N SER A 113 16.76 16.85 -4.66
CA SER A 113 15.66 16.77 -3.70
C SER A 113 14.45 17.64 -4.10
N SER A 114 14.28 17.92 -5.39
CA SER A 114 13.17 18.74 -5.89
C SER A 114 11.83 17.99 -5.80
N VAL A 115 11.91 16.67 -5.78
CA VAL A 115 10.79 15.75 -5.59
C VAL A 115 11.25 14.60 -4.71
N LYS A 116 10.36 14.07 -3.87
CA LYS A 116 10.66 12.89 -3.04
C LYS A 116 10.22 11.63 -3.78
N PHE A 117 11.06 10.61 -3.76
CA PHE A 117 10.74 9.29 -4.29
C PHE A 117 10.56 8.30 -3.14
N PRO A 118 9.55 7.41 -3.20
CA PRO A 118 9.38 6.36 -2.21
C PRO A 118 10.56 5.39 -2.24
N THR A 119 10.94 4.94 -1.07
CA THR A 119 11.91 3.87 -0.85
C THR A 119 11.20 2.54 -0.58
N GLU A 120 11.95 1.44 -0.59
CA GLU A 120 11.44 0.13 -0.18
C GLU A 120 10.86 0.15 1.24
N HIS A 121 11.48 0.91 2.15
CA HIS A 121 10.99 1.07 3.51
C HIS A 121 9.63 1.79 3.56
N ASP A 122 9.37 2.75 2.68
CA ASP A 122 8.08 3.44 2.61
C ASP A 122 6.97 2.49 2.12
N LEU A 123 7.29 1.62 1.15
CA LEU A 123 6.38 0.59 0.67
C LEU A 123 6.08 -0.44 1.77
N GLU A 124 7.10 -0.88 2.50
CA GLU A 124 6.97 -1.75 3.68
C GLU A 124 6.08 -1.13 4.76
N GLY A 125 6.34 0.12 5.12
CA GLY A 125 5.55 0.84 6.13
C GLY A 125 4.09 0.98 5.73
N ALA A 126 3.82 1.32 4.47
CA ALA A 126 2.46 1.41 3.93
C ALA A 126 1.74 0.04 3.96
N ALA A 127 2.44 -1.03 3.59
CA ALA A 127 1.91 -2.40 3.62
C ALA A 127 1.53 -2.82 5.05
N VAL A 128 2.43 -2.61 6.02
CA VAL A 128 2.17 -2.91 7.44
C VAL A 128 0.99 -2.09 7.95
N ALA A 129 0.93 -0.80 7.63
CA ALA A 129 -0.17 0.06 8.07
C ALA A 129 -1.54 -0.37 7.52
N LEU A 130 -1.60 -0.80 6.25
CA LEU A 130 -2.82 -1.36 5.66
C LEU A 130 -3.27 -2.64 6.38
N LEU A 131 -2.33 -3.55 6.68
CA LEU A 131 -2.63 -4.75 7.45
C LEU A 131 -3.12 -4.41 8.87
N CYS A 132 -2.46 -3.48 9.55
CA CYS A 132 -2.90 -3.00 10.86
C CYS A 132 -4.32 -2.43 10.82
N LEU A 133 -4.68 -1.70 9.76
CA LEU A 133 -6.04 -1.18 9.58
C LEU A 133 -7.04 -2.31 9.38
N GLN A 134 -6.72 -3.28 8.52
CA GLN A 134 -7.54 -4.47 8.28
C GLN A 134 -7.81 -5.22 9.57
N ASP A 135 -6.78 -5.43 10.40
CA ASP A 135 -6.88 -6.15 11.67
C ASP A 135 -7.64 -5.39 12.74
N THR A 136 -7.27 -4.12 12.94
CA THR A 136 -7.86 -3.27 13.98
C THR A 136 -9.34 -3.05 13.70
N CYS A 137 -9.71 -2.84 12.43
CA CYS A 137 -11.09 -2.54 12.04
C CYS A 137 -11.89 -3.76 11.57
N GLN A 138 -11.29 -4.97 11.53
CA GLN A 138 -11.92 -6.18 10.96
C GLN A 138 -12.50 -5.95 9.56
N LEU A 139 -11.77 -5.21 8.73
CA LEU A 139 -12.21 -4.94 7.36
C LEU A 139 -12.32 -6.26 6.60
N ASN A 140 -13.38 -6.37 5.78
CA ASN A 140 -13.52 -7.49 4.87
C ASN A 140 -12.38 -7.39 3.85
N THR A 141 -11.59 -8.45 3.78
CA THR A 141 -10.36 -8.42 2.98
C THR A 141 -10.63 -8.44 1.49
N ARG A 142 -11.76 -9.02 1.07
CA ARG A 142 -12.22 -8.97 -0.32
C ARG A 142 -12.68 -7.57 -0.70
N GLU A 143 -13.46 -6.92 0.16
CA GLU A 143 -13.89 -5.53 -0.07
C GLU A 143 -12.67 -4.61 -0.11
N MET A 144 -11.74 -4.74 0.84
CA MET A 144 -10.50 -3.98 0.87
C MET A 144 -9.63 -4.23 -0.38
N ALA A 145 -9.54 -5.48 -0.83
CA ALA A 145 -8.89 -5.86 -2.09
C ALA A 145 -9.55 -5.20 -3.31
N GLU A 146 -10.87 -5.10 -3.33
CA GLU A 146 -11.64 -4.43 -4.37
C GLU A 146 -11.63 -2.89 -4.20
N GLY A 147 -10.92 -2.35 -3.20
CA GLY A 147 -10.83 -0.91 -2.95
C GLY A 147 -11.96 -0.31 -2.11
N LEU A 148 -12.83 -1.17 -1.60
CA LEU A 148 -14.02 -0.80 -0.85
C LEU A 148 -13.65 -0.69 0.63
N ILE A 149 -13.33 0.52 1.06
CA ILE A 149 -13.13 0.86 2.47
C ILE A 149 -14.34 1.70 2.93
N PRO A 150 -15.06 1.31 4.00
CA PRO A 150 -16.20 2.06 4.49
C PRO A 150 -15.87 3.54 4.73
N ASN A 151 -16.69 4.44 4.17
CA ASN A 151 -16.54 5.90 4.26
C ASN A 151 -15.31 6.49 3.55
N ALA A 152 -14.61 5.72 2.70
CA ALA A 152 -13.60 6.29 1.82
C ALA A 152 -14.27 7.04 0.65
N PRO A 153 -13.77 8.24 0.27
CA PRO A 153 -14.38 9.08 -0.75
C PRO A 153 -14.18 8.57 -2.19
N LEU A 154 -13.30 7.59 -2.41
CA LEU A 154 -12.99 7.06 -3.73
C LEU A 154 -12.76 5.54 -3.66
N GLU A 155 -13.51 4.78 -4.44
CA GLU A 155 -13.29 3.36 -4.63
C GLU A 155 -12.12 3.19 -5.62
N GLN A 156 -11.06 2.49 -5.21
CA GLN A 156 -9.95 2.13 -6.09
C GLN A 156 -9.58 0.67 -5.90
N ASN A 157 -9.84 -0.16 -6.90
CA ASN A 157 -9.48 -1.57 -6.88
C ASN A 157 -7.99 -1.74 -6.57
N MET A 158 -7.66 -2.48 -5.51
CA MET A 158 -6.26 -2.79 -5.20
C MET A 158 -5.78 -3.88 -6.16
N THR A 159 -5.24 -3.47 -7.31
CA THR A 159 -4.50 -4.40 -8.17
C THR A 159 -3.18 -4.87 -7.53
N GLY A 160 -2.82 -4.31 -6.36
CA GLY A 160 -1.58 -4.56 -5.61
C GLY A 160 -1.67 -5.54 -4.42
N ILE A 161 -2.71 -6.38 -4.30
CA ILE A 161 -2.82 -7.37 -3.20
C ILE A 161 -1.57 -8.25 -3.09
N TYR A 162 -0.97 -8.62 -4.23
CA TYR A 162 0.27 -9.38 -4.21
C TYR A 162 1.43 -8.60 -3.60
N ALA A 163 1.61 -7.33 -3.96
CA ALA A 163 2.64 -6.48 -3.38
C ALA A 163 2.50 -6.43 -1.87
N LEU A 164 1.26 -6.24 -1.39
CA LEU A 164 0.94 -6.25 0.04
C LEU A 164 1.36 -7.58 0.70
N VAL A 165 0.99 -8.72 0.11
CA VAL A 165 1.33 -10.05 0.61
C VAL A 165 2.85 -10.28 0.63
N THR A 166 3.55 -10.01 -0.47
CA THR A 166 5.00 -10.23 -0.60
C THR A 166 5.80 -9.37 0.37
N VAL A 167 5.45 -8.08 0.46
CA VAL A 167 6.12 -7.12 1.36
C VAL A 167 5.90 -7.51 2.83
N SER A 168 4.69 -7.99 3.16
CA SER A 168 4.38 -8.40 4.54
C SER A 168 5.00 -9.73 4.98
N TYR A 169 5.33 -10.61 4.03
CA TYR A 169 5.91 -11.94 4.32
C TYR A 169 7.31 -11.87 4.95
N GLY A 170 8.11 -10.85 4.63
CA GLY A 170 9.51 -10.72 5.05
C GLY A 170 9.74 -10.32 6.52
N LYS A 171 8.71 -9.91 7.27
CA LYS A 171 8.86 -9.24 8.59
C LYS A 171 8.57 -10.13 9.82
N GLN A 172 8.64 -11.48 9.70
CA GLN A 172 8.27 -12.49 10.74
C GLN A 172 6.75 -12.66 10.93
N PRO A 173 6.22 -13.74 11.57
CA PRO A 173 4.95 -14.36 11.22
C PRO A 173 3.82 -13.43 11.61
N THR A 174 3.52 -12.49 10.75
CA THR A 174 2.28 -11.77 10.74
C THR A 174 1.23 -12.84 10.48
N PRO A 175 0.33 -13.15 11.43
CA PRO A 175 -0.79 -14.08 11.19
C PRO A 175 -1.80 -13.53 10.16
N PHE A 176 -1.38 -12.58 9.33
CA PHE A 176 -2.19 -11.69 8.54
C PHE A 176 -2.16 -12.12 7.08
N ILE A 177 -2.42 -13.41 6.88
CA ILE A 177 -3.08 -13.83 5.66
C ILE A 177 -4.55 -13.55 5.90
N PHE A 178 -5.03 -12.49 5.26
CA PHE A 178 -6.36 -12.37 4.69
C PHE A 178 -7.40 -13.24 5.42
N ARG A 179 -8.01 -12.67 6.46
CA ARG A 179 -9.30 -13.14 6.95
C ARG A 179 -10.24 -13.12 5.74
N GLU A 180 -10.54 -14.29 5.20
CA GLU A 180 -11.40 -14.52 4.02
C GLU A 180 -10.67 -14.53 2.66
N GLN A 181 -10.73 -15.69 1.98
CA GLN A 181 -11.21 -15.96 0.61
C GLN A 181 -11.01 -14.97 -0.56
N GLY A 182 -10.47 -13.76 -0.41
CA GLY A 182 -10.36 -12.75 -1.47
C GLY A 182 -9.37 -13.09 -2.59
N LEU A 183 -8.47 -14.06 -2.36
CA LEU A 183 -7.47 -14.50 -3.33
C LEU A 183 -7.90 -15.68 -4.21
N LEU A 184 -8.99 -16.37 -3.84
CA LEU A 184 -9.49 -17.50 -4.63
C LEU A 184 -10.67 -17.05 -5.49
N PRO A 185 -10.61 -17.20 -6.83
CA PRO A 185 -11.76 -16.93 -7.68
C PRO A 185 -12.95 -17.79 -7.25
N ARG A 186 -14.16 -17.22 -7.31
CA ARG A 186 -15.40 -17.97 -7.05
C ARG A 186 -15.43 -19.22 -7.94
N PRO A 187 -15.94 -20.37 -7.46
CA PRO A 187 -16.26 -21.49 -8.35
C PRO A 187 -17.35 -21.14 -9.38
N ASP A 188 -18.09 -20.05 -9.17
CA ASP A 188 -19.24 -19.63 -9.99
C ASP A 188 -18.95 -18.46 -10.94
N VAL A 189 -17.68 -18.05 -11.08
CA VAL A 189 -17.30 -17.00 -12.03
C VAL A 189 -16.68 -17.69 -13.23
N ASP A 190 -17.44 -17.73 -14.33
CA ASP A 190 -16.96 -18.15 -15.64
C ASP A 190 -15.56 -17.58 -15.87
N THR A 191 -14.60 -18.47 -16.11
CA THR A 191 -13.18 -18.22 -16.41
C THR A 191 -12.94 -17.31 -17.62
N ARG A 192 -14.00 -16.76 -18.23
CA ARG A 192 -13.98 -15.71 -19.25
C ARG A 192 -14.02 -14.29 -18.69
N SER A 193 -14.40 -14.08 -17.43
CA SER A 193 -14.45 -12.76 -16.79
C SER A 193 -13.22 -12.44 -15.94
N ALA A 194 -12.24 -13.35 -15.87
CA ALA A 194 -10.86 -13.09 -15.43
C ALA A 194 -10.07 -12.14 -16.37
N GLY A 195 -10.76 -11.44 -17.27
CA GLY A 195 -10.20 -10.44 -18.17
C GLY A 195 -9.93 -9.08 -17.51
N SER A 196 -10.37 -8.85 -16.26
CA SER A 196 -10.25 -7.54 -15.61
C SER A 196 -9.21 -7.45 -14.47
N LEU A 197 -8.45 -8.52 -14.20
CA LEU A 197 -7.29 -8.49 -13.29
C LEU A 197 -6.00 -8.02 -13.97
N ARG A 198 -6.09 -7.56 -15.22
CA ARG A 198 -4.97 -6.99 -15.97
C ARG A 198 -5.06 -5.47 -15.94
N THR A 199 -4.50 -4.87 -14.91
CA THR A 199 -4.04 -3.48 -14.97
C THR A 199 -2.74 -3.36 -14.17
N GLU A 200 -1.74 -2.80 -14.82
CA GLU A 200 -0.34 -2.60 -14.41
C GLU A 200 -0.24 -1.94 -13.01
N ILE A 201 0.75 -2.24 -12.15
CA ILE A 201 2.11 -1.66 -12.12
C ILE A 201 3.14 -2.63 -11.45
N LEU A 202 2.75 -3.84 -11.03
CA LEU A 202 3.70 -4.87 -10.55
C LEU A 202 3.93 -5.96 -11.60
N PRO A 203 5.14 -6.58 -11.65
CA PRO A 203 5.43 -7.68 -12.58
C PRO A 203 4.33 -8.73 -12.46
N SER A 204 3.82 -9.18 -13.61
CA SER A 204 2.71 -10.13 -13.73
C SER A 204 2.87 -11.25 -12.70
N THR A 205 2.14 -11.15 -11.60
CA THR A 205 2.34 -12.01 -10.45
C THR A 205 2.01 -13.45 -10.84
N ASN A 206 2.94 -14.36 -10.58
CA ASN A 206 2.65 -15.77 -10.74
C ASN A 206 1.75 -16.22 -9.59
N ILE A 207 0.60 -16.81 -9.92
CA ILE A 207 -0.34 -17.37 -8.93
C ILE A 207 0.36 -18.42 -8.05
N SER A 208 1.43 -19.07 -8.56
CA SER A 208 2.27 -19.99 -7.77
C SER A 208 2.83 -19.31 -6.52
N ASP A 209 3.50 -18.16 -6.69
CA ASP A 209 4.21 -17.46 -5.61
C ASP A 209 3.23 -17.06 -4.50
N VAL A 210 2.03 -16.64 -4.89
CA VAL A 210 0.96 -16.27 -3.96
C VAL A 210 0.47 -17.49 -3.17
N LEU A 211 0.27 -18.61 -3.85
CA LEU A 211 -0.19 -19.85 -3.23
C LEU A 211 0.89 -20.46 -2.32
N GLU A 212 2.18 -20.31 -2.64
CA GLU A 212 3.29 -20.69 -1.77
C GLU A 212 3.29 -19.89 -0.46
N ILE A 213 3.21 -18.56 -0.55
CA ILE A 213 3.14 -17.68 0.63
C ILE A 213 1.90 -18.00 1.48
N LEU A 214 0.75 -18.18 0.83
CA LEU A 214 -0.51 -18.55 1.50
C LEU A 214 -0.38 -19.87 2.27
N ALA A 215 0.14 -20.91 1.60
CA ALA A 215 0.34 -22.22 2.19
C ALA A 215 1.28 -22.17 3.40
N HIS A 216 2.41 -21.47 3.26
CA HIS A 216 3.40 -21.34 4.31
C HIS A 216 2.78 -20.68 5.55
N SER A 217 2.11 -19.54 5.36
CA SER A 217 1.48 -18.81 6.46
C SER A 217 0.35 -19.59 7.14
N GLN A 218 -0.48 -20.32 6.37
CA GLN A 218 -1.50 -21.22 6.95
C GLN A 218 -0.87 -22.29 7.85
N TYR A 219 0.28 -22.84 7.46
CA TYR A 219 1.00 -23.83 8.26
C TYR A 219 1.48 -23.27 9.60
N TYR A 220 2.14 -22.10 9.60
CA TYR A 220 2.64 -21.47 10.83
C TYR A 220 1.53 -20.98 11.76
N GLN A 221 0.33 -20.72 11.23
CA GLN A 221 -0.87 -20.41 12.02
C GLN A 221 -1.55 -21.66 12.62
N GLY A 222 -1.04 -22.87 12.35
CA GLY A 222 -1.65 -24.13 12.78
C GLY A 222 -2.81 -24.59 11.90
N ASN A 223 -3.12 -23.88 10.81
CA ASN A 223 -4.15 -24.25 9.83
C ASN A 223 -3.65 -25.30 8.83
N VAL A 224 -3.06 -26.41 9.32
CA VAL A 224 -2.34 -27.36 8.47
C VAL A 224 -3.24 -28.11 7.46
N LYS A 225 -4.54 -28.28 7.73
CA LYS A 225 -5.51 -28.78 6.72
C LYS A 225 -5.70 -27.80 5.55
N HIS A 226 -5.71 -26.49 5.82
CA HIS A 226 -5.79 -25.46 4.78
C HIS A 226 -4.47 -25.40 3.99
N ALA A 227 -3.33 -25.41 4.68
CA ALA A 227 -2.01 -25.44 4.04
C ALA A 227 -1.82 -26.62 3.09
N LEU A 228 -2.31 -27.81 3.48
CA LEU A 228 -2.33 -29.01 2.64
C LEU A 228 -3.19 -28.83 1.39
N ARG A 229 -4.39 -28.26 1.51
CA ARG A 229 -5.24 -27.99 0.35
C ARG A 229 -4.58 -27.00 -0.60
N THR A 230 -3.97 -25.94 -0.09
CA THR A 230 -3.27 -24.92 -0.88
C THR A 230 -2.08 -25.52 -1.64
N ASN A 231 -1.25 -26.37 -1.00
CA ASN A 231 -0.15 -27.05 -1.71
C ASN A 231 -0.64 -28.04 -2.76
N ARG A 232 -1.81 -28.67 -2.59
CA ARG A 232 -2.40 -29.52 -3.64
C ARG A 232 -2.79 -28.71 -4.88
N LEU A 233 -3.16 -27.43 -4.72
CA LEU A 233 -3.40 -26.53 -5.87
C LEU A 233 -2.10 -26.20 -6.60
N LEU A 234 -0.99 -26.05 -5.88
CA LEU A 234 0.34 -25.82 -6.48
C LEU A 234 0.80 -26.97 -7.38
N LEU A 235 0.43 -28.22 -7.06
CA LEU A 235 0.72 -29.38 -7.90
C LEU A 235 -0.05 -29.41 -9.24
N LEU A 236 -1.08 -28.57 -9.42
CA LEU A 236 -1.72 -28.42 -10.73
C LEU A 236 -0.80 -27.70 -11.73
N GLN A 237 0.26 -27.05 -11.25
CA GLN A 237 1.30 -26.48 -12.08
C GLN A 237 2.46 -27.48 -12.26
N PRO A 238 2.91 -27.74 -13.50
CA PRO A 238 4.01 -28.66 -13.74
C PRO A 238 5.32 -28.11 -13.16
N ASN A 239 6.08 -28.96 -12.46
CA ASN A 239 7.43 -28.72 -11.87
C ASN A 239 7.51 -28.06 -10.48
N HIS A 240 6.45 -28.03 -9.68
CA HIS A 240 6.54 -27.48 -8.32
C HIS A 240 7.04 -28.51 -7.28
N THR A 241 8.36 -28.62 -7.11
CA THR A 241 8.99 -29.60 -6.20
C THR A 241 8.70 -29.33 -4.72
N VAL A 242 8.74 -28.06 -4.32
CA VAL A 242 8.51 -27.63 -2.92
C VAL A 242 7.13 -28.04 -2.39
N ALA A 243 6.10 -27.94 -3.22
CA ALA A 243 4.74 -28.31 -2.85
C ALA A 243 4.60 -29.81 -2.55
N ALA A 244 5.28 -30.65 -3.32
CA ALA A 244 5.26 -32.10 -3.13
C ALA A 244 5.85 -32.52 -1.77
N ASP A 245 6.93 -31.86 -1.34
CA ASP A 245 7.56 -32.16 -0.05
C ASP A 245 6.78 -31.59 1.14
N ASN A 246 6.20 -30.40 1.00
CA ASN A 246 5.28 -29.83 2.00
C ASN A 246 4.04 -30.71 2.23
N ILE A 247 3.47 -31.28 1.16
CA ILE A 247 2.33 -32.21 1.28
C ILE A 247 2.67 -33.41 2.15
N LYS A 248 3.82 -34.05 1.91
CA LYS A 248 4.28 -35.19 2.73
C LYS A 248 4.45 -34.79 4.20
N LEU A 249 5.03 -33.62 4.45
CA LEU A 249 5.18 -33.08 5.80
C LEU A 249 3.81 -32.90 6.48
N TYR A 250 2.86 -32.24 5.82
CA TYR A 250 1.54 -31.96 6.38
C TYR A 250 0.70 -33.23 6.58
N GLU A 251 0.77 -34.19 5.65
CA GLU A 251 0.10 -35.48 5.80
C GLU A 251 0.65 -36.28 6.98
N ASN A 252 1.96 -36.23 7.23
CA ASN A 252 2.58 -36.84 8.40
C ASN A 252 2.13 -36.17 9.72
N ILE A 253 2.09 -34.83 9.75
CA ILE A 253 1.60 -34.08 10.91
C ILE A 253 0.13 -34.42 11.20
N LEU A 254 -0.73 -34.40 10.18
CA LEU A 254 -2.14 -34.74 10.34
C LEU A 254 -2.37 -36.21 10.74
N GLY A 255 -1.60 -37.14 10.16
CA GLY A 255 -1.67 -38.57 10.47
C GLY A 255 -1.24 -38.90 11.90
N LYS A 256 -0.46 -38.04 12.55
CA LYS A 256 -0.12 -38.14 13.98
C LYS A 256 -1.18 -37.54 14.91
N THR A 257 -2.01 -36.62 14.42
CA THR A 257 -2.92 -35.83 15.26
C THR A 257 -4.36 -36.34 15.23
N GLU A 258 -4.87 -36.89 14.12
CA GLU A 258 -6.23 -37.45 14.06
C GLU A 258 -6.38 -38.50 12.92
N GLN A 259 -7.17 -39.56 13.14
CA GLN A 259 -7.71 -40.40 12.06
C GLN A 259 -8.78 -39.61 11.28
N ILE A 260 -8.38 -38.75 10.35
CA ILE A 260 -9.31 -37.89 9.61
C ILE A 260 -9.60 -38.45 8.23
N SER A 261 -10.87 -38.74 7.98
CA SER A 261 -11.44 -39.04 6.66
C SER A 261 -11.04 -37.99 5.63
N LYS A 262 -10.57 -38.46 4.46
CA LYS A 262 -10.11 -37.65 3.31
C LYS A 262 -11.16 -36.65 2.77
N ASN A 263 -12.41 -36.73 3.24
CA ASN A 263 -13.55 -35.88 2.82
C ASN A 263 -14.13 -34.98 3.92
N SER A 264 -13.44 -34.79 5.05
CA SER A 264 -13.94 -33.84 6.08
C SER A 264 -13.94 -32.40 5.57
N ALA A 265 -15.01 -31.64 5.89
CA ALA A 265 -15.06 -30.20 5.64
C ALA A 265 -13.86 -29.51 6.30
N LEU A 266 -13.33 -28.46 5.66
CA LEU A 266 -12.25 -27.66 6.23
C LEU A 266 -12.71 -27.07 7.57
N PRO A 267 -11.89 -27.16 8.63
CA PRO A 267 -12.21 -26.48 9.88
C PRO A 267 -12.23 -24.96 9.65
N PRO A 268 -12.96 -24.19 10.48
CA PRO A 268 -12.82 -22.75 10.49
C PRO A 268 -11.34 -22.36 10.64
N LEU A 269 -10.91 -21.32 9.91
CA LEU A 269 -9.55 -20.81 10.02
C LEU A 269 -9.32 -20.30 11.44
N SER A 270 -8.28 -20.81 12.09
CA SER A 270 -7.81 -20.32 13.39
C SER A 270 -6.71 -19.29 13.15
N ASN A 271 -7.05 -18.01 13.31
CA ASN A 271 -6.10 -16.90 13.21
C ASN A 271 -5.90 -16.27 14.60
N THR A 272 -5.40 -17.08 15.53
CA THR A 272 -5.08 -16.61 16.89
C THR A 272 -3.92 -15.63 16.85
N ARG A 273 -4.12 -14.46 17.44
CA ARG A 273 -3.11 -13.41 17.57
C ARG A 273 -2.24 -13.70 18.79
N ASP A 274 -0.94 -13.55 18.62
CA ASP A 274 0.05 -13.76 19.69
C ASP A 274 0.06 -12.63 20.74
N ARG A 275 -0.65 -11.52 20.46
CA ARG A 275 -0.60 -10.26 21.25
C ARG A 275 -1.99 -9.73 21.65
N ASN A 276 -2.85 -10.61 22.17
CA ASN A 276 -4.15 -10.19 22.72
C ASN A 276 -4.00 -9.75 24.18
N THR A 277 -3.78 -8.46 24.40
CA THR A 277 -3.97 -7.86 25.73
C THR A 277 -5.39 -7.32 25.85
N PRO A 278 -6.00 -7.35 27.05
CA PRO A 278 -7.35 -6.82 27.25
C PRO A 278 -7.46 -5.32 26.94
N GLU A 279 -6.36 -4.57 27.01
CA GLU A 279 -6.30 -3.17 26.57
C GLU A 279 -6.40 -3.03 25.05
N MET A 280 -5.76 -3.92 24.30
CA MET A 280 -5.81 -3.91 22.83
C MET A 280 -7.21 -4.26 22.34
N ASP A 281 -7.86 -5.24 22.97
CA ASP A 281 -9.25 -5.61 22.66
C ASP A 281 -10.17 -4.39 22.82
N LYS A 282 -10.06 -3.66 23.94
CA LYS A 282 -10.83 -2.43 24.19
C LYS A 282 -10.58 -1.36 23.11
N TYR A 283 -9.33 -1.16 22.73
CA TYR A 283 -8.97 -0.20 21.69
C TYR A 283 -9.61 -0.58 20.35
N GLU A 284 -9.53 -1.84 19.95
CA GLU A 284 -10.14 -2.34 18.71
C GLU A 284 -11.67 -2.19 18.72
N PHE A 285 -12.32 -2.52 19.84
CA PHE A 285 -13.76 -2.33 20.01
C PHE A 285 -14.17 -0.86 19.81
N LEU A 286 -13.37 0.09 20.32
CA LEU A 286 -13.61 1.52 20.13
C LEU A 286 -13.41 1.93 18.67
N CYS A 287 -12.36 1.44 18.01
CA CYS A 287 -12.10 1.72 16.59
C CYS A 287 -13.25 1.25 15.67
N ARG A 288 -13.87 0.10 15.99
CA ARG A 288 -15.00 -0.45 15.22
C ARG A 288 -16.34 0.15 15.62
N SER A 289 -16.38 1.03 16.63
CA SER A 289 -17.62 1.51 17.24
C SER A 289 -18.51 0.38 17.75
N GLU A 290 -17.92 -0.76 18.11
CA GLU A 290 -18.58 -1.95 18.64
C GLU A 290 -18.85 -1.82 20.15
N SER A 291 -18.19 -0.87 20.81
CA SER A 291 -18.51 -0.56 22.20
C SER A 291 -19.97 -0.10 22.30
N PRO A 292 -20.86 -0.81 23.03
CA PRO A 292 -22.00 -0.10 23.58
C PRO A 292 -21.39 1.04 24.39
N MET A 293 -21.80 2.29 24.15
CA MET A 293 -21.45 3.36 25.09
C MET A 293 -22.06 2.97 26.43
N VAL A 294 -21.26 2.30 27.27
CA VAL A 294 -21.60 2.02 28.64
C VAL A 294 -21.45 3.37 29.32
N ASP A 295 -22.59 4.00 29.62
CA ASP A 295 -22.60 5.05 30.63
C ASP A 295 -21.86 4.49 31.85
N ILE A 296 -20.76 5.13 32.22
CA ILE A 296 -20.04 4.81 33.45
C ILE A 296 -20.94 5.26 34.61
N PHE A 297 -21.90 4.42 34.95
CA PHE A 297 -22.72 4.57 36.14
C PHE A 297 -23.02 3.19 36.70
N GLU A 298 -22.03 2.55 37.30
CA GLU A 298 -22.29 1.73 38.49
C GLU A 298 -21.02 1.39 39.28
N PHE A 299 -20.80 2.16 40.34
CA PHE A 299 -20.18 1.66 41.55
C PHE A 299 -21.08 2.01 42.73
N CYS A 300 -22.34 1.55 42.70
CA CYS A 300 -23.17 1.42 43.90
C CYS A 300 -24.37 0.49 43.67
N SER A 301 -24.34 -0.65 44.36
CA SER A 301 -25.47 -1.51 44.75
C SER A 301 -25.89 -2.68 43.83
N SER A 302 -25.22 -3.82 44.04
CA SER A 302 -25.75 -5.20 44.16
C SER A 302 -26.88 -5.76 43.28
N THR A 303 -27.30 -5.17 42.17
CA THR A 303 -28.24 -5.84 41.26
C THR A 303 -28.00 -5.43 39.82
N VAL A 304 -27.25 -6.26 39.09
CA VAL A 304 -26.88 -6.01 37.69
C VAL A 304 -28.11 -6.14 36.80
N ALA A 305 -28.67 -4.99 36.38
CA ALA A 305 -29.63 -4.90 35.30
C ALA A 305 -29.01 -4.06 34.18
N PHE A 306 -28.44 -4.73 33.17
CA PHE A 306 -27.94 -4.08 31.95
C PHE A 306 -29.12 -3.44 31.19
N ARG A 307 -29.35 -2.14 31.38
CA ARG A 307 -30.22 -1.35 30.49
C ARG A 307 -29.37 -0.69 29.42
N PHE A 308 -29.40 -1.25 28.21
CA PHE A 308 -28.90 -0.59 27.01
C PHE A 308 -29.78 0.62 26.70
N ARG A 309 -29.32 1.82 27.05
CA ARG A 309 -29.93 3.07 26.60
C ARG A 309 -28.95 3.72 25.65
N THR A 310 -29.17 3.57 24.34
CA THR A 310 -28.58 4.43 23.31
C THR A 310 -29.20 5.83 23.42
N GLN A 311 -29.00 6.51 24.56
CA GLN A 311 -29.32 7.92 24.64
C GLN A 311 -28.26 8.64 23.80
N GLN A 312 -28.63 8.94 22.55
CA GLN A 312 -28.03 10.09 21.86
C GLN A 312 -28.16 11.25 22.84
N LEU A 313 -27.08 11.59 23.54
CA LEU A 313 -27.02 12.82 24.32
C LEU A 313 -27.47 13.92 23.35
N PRO A 314 -28.42 14.78 23.72
CA PRO A 314 -28.74 15.93 22.88
C PRO A 314 -27.45 16.72 22.73
N LYS A 315 -26.84 16.66 21.53
CA LYS A 315 -25.65 17.42 21.17
C LYS A 315 -25.99 18.89 21.39
N THR A 316 -25.65 19.39 22.57
CA THR A 316 -26.05 20.72 22.97
C THR A 316 -24.96 21.66 22.46
N CYS A 317 -25.28 22.35 21.37
CA CYS A 317 -24.44 23.40 20.83
C CYS A 317 -24.63 24.65 21.69
N THR A 318 -23.56 25.10 22.32
CA THR A 318 -23.53 26.32 23.13
C THR A 318 -22.44 27.24 22.62
N VAL A 319 -22.58 28.53 22.88
CA VAL A 319 -21.50 29.50 22.68
C VAL A 319 -20.97 29.88 24.05
N THR A 320 -19.65 29.88 24.21
CA THR A 320 -19.00 30.29 25.46
C THR A 320 -17.98 31.38 25.20
N TRP A 321 -17.86 32.30 26.15
CA TRP A 321 -16.92 33.41 26.12
C TRP A 321 -15.90 33.37 27.27
N CYS A 322 -15.95 32.35 28.14
CA CYS A 322 -15.00 32.09 29.24
C CYS A 322 -14.53 33.35 30.01
N ASP A 323 -15.42 34.33 30.19
CA ASP A 323 -15.17 35.64 30.80
C ASP A 323 -14.05 36.49 30.19
N ARG A 324 -13.65 36.25 28.94
CA ARG A 324 -12.68 37.08 28.22
C ARG A 324 -13.39 38.18 27.41
N PRO A 325 -13.02 39.48 27.55
CA PRO A 325 -13.69 40.58 26.84
C PRO A 325 -13.74 40.41 25.32
N TYR A 326 -12.68 39.88 24.71
CA TYR A 326 -12.58 39.64 23.27
C TYR A 326 -13.56 38.57 22.77
N LEU A 327 -13.76 37.50 23.56
CA LEU A 327 -14.67 36.40 23.21
C LEU A 327 -16.16 36.76 23.34
N LYS A 328 -16.49 37.97 23.84
CA LYS A 328 -17.86 38.50 23.75
C LYS A 328 -18.26 38.84 22.32
N PHE A 329 -17.30 39.26 21.49
CA PHE A 329 -17.50 39.60 20.08
C PHE A 329 -17.26 38.41 19.16
N ALA A 330 -16.38 37.48 19.55
CA ALA A 330 -16.09 36.25 18.83
C ALA A 330 -16.13 35.04 19.79
N PRO A 331 -17.34 34.58 20.21
CA PRO A 331 -17.46 33.47 21.14
C PRO A 331 -17.09 32.15 20.47
N PHE A 332 -16.55 31.23 21.25
CA PHE A 332 -16.27 29.89 20.75
C PHE A 332 -17.57 29.12 20.58
N LYS A 333 -17.68 28.45 19.43
CA LYS A 333 -18.76 27.49 19.15
C LYS A 333 -18.38 26.17 19.80
N VAL A 334 -19.20 25.70 20.73
CA VAL A 334 -18.90 24.56 21.58
C VAL A 334 -19.99 23.51 21.47
N GLU A 335 -19.60 22.27 21.20
CA GLU A 335 -20.48 21.11 21.18
C GLU A 335 -20.09 20.16 22.30
N VAL A 336 -21.02 19.86 23.20
CA VAL A 336 -20.79 18.87 24.25
C VAL A 336 -21.07 17.48 23.70
N LEU A 337 -20.03 16.65 23.62
CA LEU A 337 -20.09 15.28 23.09
C LEU A 337 -20.39 14.25 24.18
N ALA A 338 -19.86 14.46 25.40
CA ALA A 338 -20.15 13.63 26.56
C ALA A 338 -20.09 14.47 27.85
N GLN A 339 -20.88 14.10 28.86
CA GLN A 339 -20.85 14.75 30.18
C GLN A 339 -19.91 14.04 31.14
N VAL A 340 -19.79 12.72 31.04
CA VAL A 340 -18.93 11.89 31.90
C VAL A 340 -18.20 10.85 31.03
N PRO A 341 -16.87 10.97 30.84
CA PRO A 341 -16.09 12.17 31.11
C PRO A 341 -16.59 13.35 30.27
N LYS A 342 -16.35 14.58 30.72
CA LYS A 342 -16.76 15.78 29.99
C LYS A 342 -15.93 15.91 28.72
N ILE A 343 -16.51 15.59 27.56
CA ILE A 343 -15.88 15.73 26.24
C ILE A 343 -16.57 16.87 25.50
N VAL A 344 -15.75 17.83 25.07
CA VAL A 344 -16.23 19.07 24.46
C VAL A 344 -15.45 19.32 23.18
N LEU A 345 -16.17 19.58 22.08
CA LEU A 345 -15.60 19.91 20.78
C LEU A 345 -15.76 21.40 20.50
N PHE A 346 -14.63 22.09 20.35
CA PHE A 346 -14.62 23.48 19.92
C PHE A 346 -14.57 23.53 18.39
N ARG A 347 -15.59 24.14 17.78
CA ARG A 347 -15.74 24.27 16.33
C ARG A 347 -15.08 25.56 15.87
N GLN A 348 -14.30 25.49 14.79
CA GLN A 348 -13.74 26.67 14.08
C GLN A 348 -12.90 27.58 14.98
N VAL A 349 -12.10 27.00 15.89
CA VAL A 349 -11.17 27.76 16.75
C VAL A 349 -10.03 28.36 15.95
N VAL A 350 -9.57 27.63 14.94
CA VAL A 350 -8.45 27.99 14.07
C VAL A 350 -8.98 28.03 12.64
N SER A 351 -8.69 29.11 11.92
CA SER A 351 -9.06 29.29 10.52
C SER A 351 -8.23 28.38 9.61
N ASN A 352 -8.70 28.15 8.38
CA ASN A 352 -7.95 27.33 7.41
C ASN A 352 -6.58 27.94 7.07
N ASP A 353 -6.46 29.27 7.03
CA ASP A 353 -5.19 29.96 6.75
C ASP A 353 -4.20 29.79 7.90
N GLU A 354 -4.66 29.92 9.15
CA GLU A 354 -3.83 29.66 10.33
C GLU A 354 -3.40 28.19 10.38
N ILE A 355 -4.30 27.24 10.04
CA ILE A 355 -3.95 25.82 9.93
C ILE A 355 -2.86 25.63 8.87
N ALA A 356 -2.96 26.28 7.71
CA ALA A 356 -1.95 26.18 6.66
C ALA A 356 -0.58 26.70 7.14
N ILE A 357 -0.54 27.88 7.76
CA ILE A 357 0.68 28.47 8.32
C ILE A 357 1.29 27.56 9.38
N LEU A 358 0.49 27.06 10.32
CA LEU A 358 0.96 26.13 11.37
C LEU A 358 1.49 24.84 10.77
N THR A 359 0.85 24.33 9.72
CA THR A 359 1.30 23.13 9.02
C THR A 359 2.66 23.37 8.36
N ASP A 360 2.84 24.50 7.67
CA ASP A 360 4.09 24.84 6.98
C ASP A 360 5.25 25.06 7.96
N LEU A 361 4.99 25.68 9.11
CA LEU A 361 5.97 25.83 10.19
C LEU A 361 6.32 24.49 10.85
N ALA A 362 5.36 23.57 10.94
CA ALA A 362 5.57 22.26 11.58
C ALA A 362 6.27 21.25 10.67
N LYS A 363 6.02 21.26 9.35
CA LYS A 363 6.62 20.34 8.36
C LYS A 363 8.12 20.07 8.58
N PRO A 364 9.01 21.07 8.71
CA PRO A 364 10.44 20.82 8.89
C PRO A 364 10.83 20.30 10.28
N LEU A 365 9.92 20.35 11.26
CA LEU A 365 10.15 19.96 12.64
C LEU A 365 9.58 18.57 12.98
N LEU A 366 8.84 17.94 12.06
CA LEU A 366 8.23 16.63 12.27
C LEU A 366 9.29 15.53 12.36
N GLN A 367 9.18 14.70 13.40
CA GLN A 367 10.01 13.52 13.61
C GLN A 367 9.14 12.35 14.06
N ARG A 368 9.56 11.12 13.74
CA ARG A 368 8.85 9.92 14.16
C ARG A 368 8.83 9.83 15.68
N ALA A 369 7.67 9.48 16.24
CA ALA A 369 7.53 9.28 17.68
C ALA A 369 8.38 8.09 18.14
N LEU A 370 9.15 8.30 19.21
CA LEU A 370 10.02 7.29 19.81
C LEU A 370 9.45 6.78 21.12
N VAL A 371 9.77 5.54 21.45
CA VAL A 371 9.34 4.87 22.68
C VAL A 371 10.57 4.35 23.40
N ILE A 372 10.52 4.32 24.74
CA ILE A 372 11.58 3.70 25.53
C ILE A 372 11.29 2.21 25.61
N ASN A 373 12.17 1.39 25.02
CA ASN A 373 12.11 -0.05 25.18
C ASN A 373 12.48 -0.41 26.62
N ARG A 374 11.63 -1.18 27.29
CA ARG A 374 11.80 -1.53 28.71
C ARG A 374 12.97 -2.47 28.97
N GLU A 375 13.34 -3.28 28.00
CA GLU A 375 14.42 -4.26 28.10
C GLU A 375 15.77 -3.64 27.74
N SER A 376 15.82 -2.89 26.63
CA SER A 376 17.07 -2.28 26.16
C SER A 376 17.35 -0.91 26.80
N GLY A 377 16.33 -0.24 27.35
CA GLY A 377 16.42 1.13 27.88
C GLY A 377 16.64 2.20 26.82
N LYS A 378 16.64 1.84 25.53
CA LYS A 378 16.91 2.74 24.41
C LYS A 378 15.63 3.32 23.83
N LEU A 379 15.77 4.49 23.22
CA LEU A 379 14.73 5.06 22.37
C LEU A 379 14.71 4.31 21.05
N GLU A 380 13.58 3.68 20.77
CA GLU A 380 13.35 2.87 19.58
C GLU A 380 12.03 3.30 18.93
N THR A 381 11.89 3.06 17.63
CA THR A 381 10.61 3.17 16.94
C THR A 381 9.83 1.87 17.14
N THR A 382 8.50 1.97 17.23
CA THR A 382 7.63 0.78 17.18
C THR A 382 6.72 0.85 15.98
N ASP A 383 6.41 -0.33 15.44
CA ASP A 383 5.44 -0.52 14.36
C ASP A 383 4.02 -0.77 14.89
N PHE A 384 3.86 -0.76 16.22
CA PHE A 384 2.59 -0.91 16.90
C PHE A 384 2.38 0.20 17.94
N ARG A 385 1.11 0.45 18.27
CA ARG A 385 0.72 1.45 19.26
C ARG A 385 1.10 1.00 20.68
N VAL A 386 1.90 1.81 21.35
CA VAL A 386 2.31 1.61 22.76
C VAL A 386 1.52 2.49 23.75
N ALA A 387 0.72 3.41 23.25
CA ALA A 387 -0.07 4.31 24.09
C ALA A 387 -1.18 3.54 24.80
N LYS A 388 -1.17 3.57 26.14
CA LYS A 388 -2.24 3.01 26.96
C LYS A 388 -3.49 3.87 26.85
N THR A 389 -4.62 3.25 26.55
CA THR A 389 -5.97 3.85 26.62
C THR A 389 -6.59 3.68 27.99
#